data_AF-A0AA86LYK6-F1
#
_entry.id   AF-A0AA86LYK6-F1
#
_cell.length_a   1.000
_cell.length_b   1.000
_cell.length_c   1.000
_cell.angle_alpha   90.00
_cell.angle_beta   90.00
_cell.angle_gamma   90.00
#
_symmetry.space_group_name_H-M   'P 1'
#
loop_
_entity.id
_entity.type
_entity.pdbx_description
1 polymer ?
#
loop_
_entity_poly.entity_id
_entity_poly.type
_entity_poly.pdbx_seq_one_letter_code
_entity_poly.pdbx_strand_id
1 'polypeptide(L)'
;MIVVKRSVWQWILVCGAGLGTAWASAPASAARWHEYLATTSVSASIDRASLRSDRAGHRMFLARTVLKRGERRSHGARYRPGTVILSRQEIDCRRQRIRLVDYVVRGPDGATLDSDTAAGAHWMRIRPGTLAARSAGYVCARR
;
A
#
# COMPACT_ATOMS: atom_id res chain seq x y z
N MET A 1 22.35 -4.39 -10.35
CA MET A 1 21.19 -3.55 -10.78
C MET A 1 20.42 -4.29 -11.87
N ILE A 2 19.10 -4.06 -12.03
CA ILE A 2 18.25 -4.25 -13.26
C ILE A 2 16.76 -4.45 -12.91
N VAL A 3 16.42 -5.13 -11.80
CA VAL A 3 15.03 -5.37 -11.37
C VAL A 3 14.62 -4.47 -10.22
N VAL A 4 15.06 -4.79 -8.99
CA VAL A 4 14.70 -4.04 -7.77
C VAL A 4 13.17 -3.74 -7.77
N LYS A 5 12.79 -2.55 -7.32
CA LYS A 5 11.90 -1.60 -8.01
C LYS A 5 10.93 -2.18 -9.07
N ARG A 6 11.30 -2.65 -10.28
CA ARG A 6 10.41 -3.14 -11.39
C ARG A 6 9.34 -4.17 -10.98
N SER A 7 9.33 -4.69 -9.75
CA SER A 7 8.17 -5.34 -9.11
C SER A 7 7.81 -4.90 -7.67
N VAL A 8 7.73 -3.58 -7.35
CA VAL A 8 6.58 -3.11 -6.52
C VAL A 8 5.27 -3.17 -7.33
N TRP A 9 5.29 -3.50 -8.63
CA TRP A 9 5.36 -2.54 -9.75
C TRP A 9 4.48 -3.01 -10.93
N GLN A 10 3.96 -4.23 -10.87
CA GLN A 10 2.50 -4.36 -10.85
C GLN A 10 1.94 -3.70 -9.58
N TRP A 11 2.03 -2.36 -9.43
CA TRP A 11 1.66 -1.58 -8.22
C TRP A 11 0.18 -1.80 -7.83
N ILE A 12 -0.08 -2.91 -7.15
CA ILE A 12 -1.41 -3.45 -6.86
C ILE A 12 -2.22 -3.65 -8.16
N LEU A 13 -1.57 -4.13 -9.22
CA LEU A 13 -2.17 -4.14 -10.56
C LEU A 13 -3.17 -5.30 -10.75
N VAL A 14 -4.39 -4.87 -11.08
CA VAL A 14 -5.43 -5.58 -11.85
C VAL A 14 -6.21 -6.64 -11.07
N CYS A 15 -7.23 -6.15 -10.36
CA CYS A 15 -8.60 -6.64 -10.58
C CYS A 15 -9.62 -5.57 -10.17
N GLY A 16 -9.74 -4.53 -10.99
CA GLY A 16 -10.96 -3.72 -11.07
C GLY A 16 -12.03 -4.49 -11.84
N ALA A 17 -12.45 -5.65 -11.32
CA ALA A 17 -13.38 -6.58 -11.96
C ALA A 17 -14.69 -6.64 -11.18
N GLY A 18 -15.41 -5.52 -11.18
CA GLY A 18 -16.79 -5.40 -10.69
C GLY A 18 -17.01 -5.39 -9.17
N LEU A 19 -18.25 -4.99 -8.85
CA LEU A 19 -18.99 -5.25 -7.60
C LEU A 19 -18.57 -4.52 -6.31
N GLY A 20 -19.55 -3.80 -5.75
CA GLY A 20 -19.77 -3.75 -4.30
C GLY A 20 -19.12 -2.60 -3.54
N THR A 21 -19.82 -1.46 -3.43
CA THR A 21 -19.64 -0.52 -2.31
C THR A 21 -20.25 -1.11 -1.03
N ALA A 22 -19.63 -2.15 -0.48
CA ALA A 22 -19.98 -2.70 0.81
C ALA A 22 -19.16 -2.01 1.91
N TRP A 23 -19.77 -1.01 2.57
CA TRP A 23 -19.20 -0.41 3.78
C TRP A 23 -19.38 -1.38 4.95
N ALA A 24 -18.35 -2.19 5.22
CA ALA A 24 -18.35 -3.08 6.37
C ALA A 24 -17.94 -2.33 7.65
N SER A 25 -18.84 -2.28 8.64
CA SER A 25 -18.59 -1.73 9.97
C SER A 25 -17.47 -2.50 10.68
N ALA A 26 -16.33 -1.84 10.93
CA ALA A 26 -15.17 -2.47 11.55
C ALA A 26 -15.18 -2.30 13.10
N PRO A 27 -14.83 -3.35 13.88
CA PRO A 27 -14.84 -3.30 15.35
C PRO A 27 -13.78 -2.36 15.93
N ALA A 28 -13.93 -1.93 17.19
CA ALA A 28 -13.30 -0.73 17.77
C ALA A 28 -11.76 -0.57 17.69
N SER A 29 -10.98 -1.62 17.35
CA SER A 29 -9.57 -1.46 16.92
C SER A 29 -9.42 -0.72 15.58
N ALA A 30 -10.53 -0.49 14.86
CA ALA A 30 -10.68 0.31 13.65
C ALA A 30 -10.33 1.81 13.82
N ALA A 31 -10.10 2.30 15.05
CA ALA A 31 -9.65 3.67 15.30
C ALA A 31 -8.36 4.03 14.53
N ARG A 32 -7.44 3.07 14.34
CA ARG A 32 -6.13 3.31 13.73
C ARG A 32 -6.10 3.11 12.22
N TRP A 33 -6.64 2.00 11.71
CA TRP A 33 -6.54 1.65 10.28
C TRP A 33 -7.84 1.98 9.54
N HIS A 34 -7.74 2.80 8.48
CA HIS A 34 -8.83 3.01 7.53
C HIS A 34 -8.65 2.06 6.34
N GLU A 35 -9.55 1.09 6.18
CA GLU A 35 -9.60 0.22 5.00
C GLU A 35 -10.27 0.96 3.83
N TYR A 36 -9.63 0.90 2.65
CA TYR A 36 -10.06 1.62 1.43
C TYR A 36 -10.07 0.75 0.17
N LEU A 37 -9.65 -0.51 0.31
CA LEU A 37 -9.90 -1.60 -0.63
C LEU A 37 -10.06 -2.91 0.14
N ALA A 38 -11.13 -3.64 -0.14
CA ALA A 38 -11.28 -5.04 0.23
C ALA A 38 -11.75 -5.83 -1.01
N THR A 39 -11.04 -6.90 -1.33
CA THR A 39 -11.42 -7.85 -2.39
C THR A 39 -11.34 -9.27 -1.83
N THR A 40 -11.57 -10.27 -2.69
CA THR A 40 -11.35 -11.70 -2.39
C THR A 40 -9.87 -12.11 -2.36
N SER A 41 -8.97 -11.26 -2.87
CA SER A 41 -7.54 -11.58 -3.01
C SER A 41 -6.62 -10.70 -2.17
N VAL A 42 -7.07 -9.49 -1.81
CA VAL A 42 -6.29 -8.51 -1.05
C VAL A 42 -7.21 -7.61 -0.21
N SER A 43 -6.74 -7.12 0.93
CA SER A 43 -7.25 -5.86 1.52
C SER A 43 -6.14 -4.84 1.72
N ALA A 44 -6.48 -3.56 1.69
CA ALA A 44 -5.54 -2.45 1.86
C ALA A 44 -6.12 -1.36 2.76
N SER A 45 -5.27 -0.88 3.68
CA SER A 45 -5.63 0.08 4.71
C SER A 45 -4.50 1.08 4.99
N ILE A 46 -4.86 2.30 5.43
CA ILE A 46 -3.91 3.36 5.81
C ILE A 46 -3.99 3.57 7.32
N ASP A 47 -2.83 3.69 7.98
CA ASP A 47 -2.75 4.08 9.39
C ASP A 47 -3.04 5.58 9.52
N ARG A 48 -4.21 5.91 10.06
CA ARG A 48 -4.69 7.30 10.28
C ARG A 48 -3.75 8.09 11.18
N ALA A 49 -3.11 7.45 12.16
CA ALA A 49 -2.21 8.11 13.09
C ALA A 49 -0.82 8.39 12.47
N SER A 50 -0.46 7.67 11.40
CA SER A 50 0.80 7.85 10.67
C SER A 50 0.83 9.05 9.72
N LEU A 51 -0.33 9.67 9.45
CA LEU A 51 -0.44 10.82 8.54
C LEU A 51 0.36 12.00 9.08
N ARG A 52 1.36 12.44 8.30
CA ARG A 52 2.22 13.60 8.60
C ARG A 52 2.46 14.39 7.32
N SER A 53 2.64 15.70 7.45
CA SER A 53 3.22 16.51 6.36
C SER A 53 4.73 16.64 6.55
N ASP A 54 5.48 16.66 5.46
CA ASP A 54 6.88 17.09 5.49
C ASP A 54 6.99 18.63 5.29
N ARG A 55 8.23 19.15 5.29
CA ARG A 55 8.50 20.59 5.07
C ARG A 55 8.21 21.07 3.65
N ALA A 56 8.14 20.16 2.66
CA ALA A 56 7.77 20.48 1.29
C ALA A 56 6.24 20.46 1.05
N GLY A 57 5.46 20.03 2.05
CA GLY A 57 4.02 19.87 1.95
C GLY A 57 3.58 18.54 1.31
N HIS A 58 4.50 17.59 1.12
CA HIS A 58 4.12 16.22 0.80
C HIS A 58 3.53 15.53 2.04
N ARG A 59 2.63 14.57 1.85
CA ARG A 59 2.10 13.76 2.95
C ARG A 59 2.86 12.44 3.03
N MET A 60 3.34 12.09 4.22
CA MET A 60 3.82 10.74 4.54
C MET A 60 2.72 9.95 5.24
N PHE A 61 2.65 8.65 4.94
CA PHE A 61 1.71 7.72 5.58
C PHE A 61 2.23 6.28 5.53
N LEU A 62 1.73 5.44 6.44
CA LEU A 62 1.94 4.01 6.46
C LEU A 62 0.70 3.32 5.85
N ALA A 63 0.92 2.58 4.77
CA ALA A 63 -0.06 1.68 4.18
C ALA A 63 0.22 0.23 4.57
N ARG A 64 -0.85 -0.53 4.79
CA ARG A 64 -0.86 -1.97 5.05
C ARG A 64 -1.68 -2.66 3.98
N THR A 65 -1.08 -3.65 3.32
CA THR A 65 -1.74 -4.53 2.34
C THR A 65 -1.67 -5.96 2.86
N VAL A 66 -2.81 -6.66 2.95
CA VAL A 66 -2.90 -8.06 3.41
C VAL A 66 -3.32 -8.94 2.26
N LEU A 67 -2.51 -9.95 1.94
CA LEU A 67 -2.78 -10.90 0.86
C LEU A 67 -3.73 -11.99 1.37
N LYS A 68 -4.93 -12.08 0.81
CA LYS A 68 -5.94 -13.11 1.14
C LYS A 68 -5.78 -14.38 0.31
N ARG A 69 -4.97 -14.32 -0.76
CA ARG A 69 -4.54 -15.46 -1.58
C ARG A 69 -3.02 -15.46 -1.67
N GLY A 70 -2.43 -16.59 -2.02
CA GLY A 70 -0.98 -16.68 -2.17
C GLY A 70 -0.50 -15.98 -3.44
N GLU A 71 0.63 -15.28 -3.40
CA GLU A 71 1.13 -14.42 -4.49
C GLU A 71 2.57 -14.77 -4.86
N ARG A 72 2.92 -14.75 -6.16
CA ARG A 72 4.27 -15.17 -6.59
C ARG A 72 5.29 -14.08 -6.25
N ARG A 73 6.37 -14.44 -5.55
CA ARG A 73 7.50 -13.53 -5.32
C ARG A 73 8.32 -13.33 -6.60
N SER A 74 8.98 -12.19 -6.72
CA SER A 74 10.00 -11.96 -7.76
C SER A 74 11.17 -12.93 -7.66
N HIS A 75 11.53 -13.34 -6.44
CA HIS A 75 12.55 -14.35 -6.14
C HIS A 75 12.11 -15.23 -4.95
N GLY A 76 12.40 -16.53 -4.99
CA GLY A 76 12.10 -17.48 -3.92
C GLY A 76 10.65 -18.01 -3.88
N ALA A 77 10.25 -18.54 -2.72
CA ALA A 77 8.95 -19.21 -2.51
C ALA A 77 7.75 -18.26 -2.60
N ARG A 78 6.55 -18.78 -2.86
CA ARG A 78 5.30 -17.98 -2.95
C ARG A 78 4.95 -17.31 -1.60
N TYR A 79 4.51 -16.05 -1.61
CA TYR A 79 3.85 -15.45 -0.46
C TYR A 79 2.59 -16.24 -0.12
N ARG A 80 2.37 -16.54 1.17
CA ARG A 80 1.21 -17.32 1.62
C ARG A 80 0.00 -16.40 1.92
N PRO A 81 -1.25 -16.89 1.85
CA PRO A 81 -2.39 -16.18 2.41
C PRO A 81 -2.12 -15.77 3.87
N GLY A 82 -2.47 -14.53 4.24
CA GLY A 82 -2.09 -13.91 5.51
C GLY A 82 -0.80 -13.10 5.49
N THR A 83 -0.03 -13.10 4.38
CA THR A 83 1.16 -12.25 4.22
C THR A 83 0.75 -10.77 4.29
N VAL A 84 1.48 -9.98 5.08
CA VAL A 84 1.24 -8.55 5.30
C VAL A 84 2.40 -7.73 4.75
N ILE A 85 2.10 -6.76 3.89
CA ILE A 85 3.05 -5.75 3.41
C ILE A 85 2.76 -4.44 4.15
N LEU A 86 3.73 -3.96 4.93
CA LEU A 86 3.71 -2.63 5.53
C LEU A 86 4.66 -1.74 4.73
N SER A 87 4.18 -0.60 4.26
CA SER A 87 4.97 0.31 3.41
C SER A 87 4.78 1.76 3.84
N ARG A 88 5.87 2.48 4.12
CA ARG A 88 5.83 3.94 4.27
C ARG A 88 5.91 4.57 2.89
N GLN A 89 4.94 5.42 2.59
CA GLN A 89 4.79 6.07 1.30
C GLN A 89 4.73 7.58 1.50
N GLU A 90 5.17 8.31 0.48
CA GLU A 90 5.14 9.77 0.44
C GLU A 90 4.42 10.21 -0.83
N ILE A 91 3.46 11.14 -0.68
CA ILE A 91 2.59 11.60 -1.76
C ILE A 91 2.62 13.13 -1.89
N ASP A 92 2.95 13.59 -3.10
CA ASP A 92 2.79 14.95 -3.57
C ASP A 92 1.36 15.09 -4.13
N CYS A 93 0.46 15.55 -3.26
CA CYS A 93 -0.95 15.76 -3.58
C CYS A 93 -1.17 16.83 -4.66
N ARG A 94 -0.26 17.80 -4.81
CA ARG A 94 -0.38 18.88 -5.79
C ARG A 94 -0.07 18.41 -7.20
N ARG A 95 0.97 17.57 -7.38
CA ARG A 95 1.36 17.04 -8.70
C ARG A 95 0.88 15.61 -8.96
N GLN A 96 0.10 15.02 -8.04
CA GLN A 96 -0.42 13.65 -8.10
C GLN A 96 0.70 12.63 -8.35
N ARG A 97 1.73 12.68 -7.49
CA ARG A 97 2.88 11.76 -7.54
C ARG A 97 3.06 11.05 -6.21
N ILE A 98 3.54 9.82 -6.26
CA ILE A 98 3.81 9.00 -5.07
C ILE A 98 5.19 8.34 -5.17
N ARG A 99 5.85 8.13 -4.03
CA ARG A 99 7.07 7.31 -3.93
C ARG A 99 7.01 6.39 -2.71
N LEU A 100 7.76 5.30 -2.79
CA LEU A 100 8.04 4.43 -1.65
C LEU A 100 9.17 5.06 -0.83
N VAL A 101 9.09 4.95 0.50
CA VAL A 101 10.16 5.34 1.44
C VAL A 101 10.83 4.10 2.01
N ASP A 102 10.04 3.17 2.54
CA ASP A 102 10.48 1.85 2.98
C ASP A 102 9.33 0.85 2.94
N TYR A 103 9.67 -0.44 3.02
CA TYR A 103 8.69 -1.48 3.27
C TYR A 103 9.26 -2.66 4.07
N VAL A 104 8.36 -3.42 4.68
CA VAL A 104 8.62 -4.75 5.23
C VAL A 104 7.46 -5.69 4.88
N VAL A 105 7.80 -6.90 4.45
CA VAL A 105 6.86 -7.99 4.20
C VAL A 105 6.97 -9.00 5.33
N ARG A 106 5.83 -9.32 5.92
CA ARG A 106 5.69 -10.26 7.03
C ARG A 106 4.88 -11.47 6.59
N GLY A 107 5.37 -12.67 6.91
CA GLY A 107 4.63 -13.90 6.70
C GLY A 107 3.41 -13.98 7.62
N PRO A 108 2.52 -14.97 7.40
CA PRO A 108 1.37 -15.20 8.28
C PRO A 108 1.77 -15.57 9.72
N ASP A 109 2.99 -16.07 9.88
CA ASP A 109 3.71 -16.38 11.13
C ASP A 109 4.41 -15.16 11.77
N GLY A 110 4.37 -13.98 11.12
CA GLY A 110 5.05 -12.77 11.56
C GLY A 110 6.54 -12.70 11.19
N ALA A 111 7.11 -13.72 10.54
CA ALA A 111 8.50 -13.74 10.10
C ALA A 111 8.75 -12.65 9.05
N THR A 112 9.92 -11.98 9.09
CA THR A 112 10.33 -11.08 7.99
C THR A 112 10.62 -11.92 6.75
N LEU A 113 9.84 -11.72 5.68
CA LEU A 113 10.07 -12.38 4.39
C LEU A 113 10.90 -11.51 3.44
N ASP A 114 10.76 -10.19 3.54
CA ASP A 114 11.43 -9.19 2.72
C ASP A 114 11.41 -7.82 3.41
N SER A 115 12.36 -6.94 3.10
CA SER A 115 12.35 -5.53 3.53
C SER A 115 13.41 -4.74 2.77
N ASP A 116 13.07 -3.50 2.39
CA ASP A 116 13.99 -2.58 1.73
C ASP A 116 13.74 -1.16 2.22
N THR A 117 14.82 -0.44 2.55
CA THR A 117 14.81 1.02 2.60
C THR A 117 14.93 1.51 1.17
N ALA A 118 13.85 2.09 0.62
CA ALA A 118 13.67 2.33 -0.82
C ALA A 118 14.51 3.51 -1.34
N ALA A 119 15.81 3.49 -1.06
CA ALA A 119 16.78 4.51 -1.38
C ALA A 119 16.81 4.79 -2.89
N GLY A 120 16.70 6.06 -3.27
CA GLY A 120 16.55 6.47 -4.66
C GLY A 120 15.29 5.91 -5.35
N ALA A 121 14.21 5.62 -4.62
CA ALA A 121 12.90 5.43 -5.24
C ALA A 121 12.45 6.75 -5.89
N HIS A 122 12.07 6.68 -7.17
CA HIS A 122 11.62 7.85 -7.91
C HIS A 122 10.14 8.12 -7.67
N TRP A 123 9.77 9.40 -7.86
CA TRP A 123 8.37 9.82 -7.91
C TRP A 123 7.68 9.25 -9.15
N MET A 124 6.59 8.51 -8.94
CA MET A 124 5.75 7.97 -10.00
C MET A 124 4.45 8.77 -10.09
N ARG A 125 3.93 8.97 -11.30
CA ARG A 125 2.61 9.57 -11.52
C ARG A 125 1.52 8.60 -11.05
N ILE A 126 0.60 9.08 -10.23
CA ILE A 126 -0.58 8.33 -9.80
C ILE A 126 -1.52 8.19 -10.99
N ARG A 127 -1.93 6.96 -11.31
CA ARG A 127 -2.85 6.66 -12.42
C ARG A 127 -4.25 6.33 -11.87
N PRO A 128 -5.34 6.80 -12.50
CA PRO A 128 -6.69 6.38 -12.16
C PRO A 128 -6.85 4.85 -12.10
N GLY A 129 -7.76 4.36 -11.25
CA GLY A 129 -8.02 2.92 -11.07
C GLY A 129 -6.95 2.15 -10.25
N THR A 130 -5.80 2.73 -9.95
CA THR A 130 -4.76 2.09 -9.11
C THR A 130 -5.06 2.20 -7.61
N LEU A 131 -4.44 1.34 -6.79
CA LEU A 131 -4.51 1.51 -5.34
C LEU A 131 -3.91 2.85 -4.88
N ALA A 132 -2.86 3.33 -5.54
CA ALA A 132 -2.26 4.63 -5.28
C ALA A 132 -3.27 5.79 -5.47
N ALA A 133 -4.18 5.70 -6.45
CA ALA A 133 -5.25 6.68 -6.62
C ALA A 133 -6.28 6.63 -5.48
N ARG A 134 -6.62 5.44 -4.99
CA ARG A 134 -7.51 5.30 -3.81
C ARG A 134 -6.84 5.83 -2.54
N SER A 135 -5.55 5.54 -2.34
CA SER A 135 -4.74 6.12 -1.26
C SER A 135 -4.69 7.65 -1.37
N ALA A 136 -4.47 8.20 -2.56
CA ALA A 136 -4.46 9.63 -2.80
C ALA A 136 -5.80 10.30 -2.45
N GLY A 137 -6.92 9.70 -2.87
CA GLY A 137 -8.26 10.20 -2.54
C GLY A 137 -8.49 10.32 -1.03
N TYR A 138 -7.96 9.39 -0.24
CA TYR A 138 -8.02 9.46 1.23
C TYR A 138 -7.03 10.46 1.82
N VAL A 139 -5.74 10.36 1.46
CA VAL A 139 -4.64 11.12 2.07
C VAL A 139 -4.70 12.60 1.71
N CYS A 140 -5.01 12.93 0.45
CA CYS A 140 -5.03 14.31 -0.03
C CYS A 140 -6.31 15.07 0.34
N ALA A 141 -7.39 14.37 0.70
CA ALA A 141 -8.60 14.99 1.26
C ALA A 141 -8.46 15.39 2.75
N ARG A 142 -7.42 14.89 3.44
CA ARG A 142 -7.13 15.22 4.84
C ARG A 142 -6.34 16.53 4.92
N ARG A 143 -6.74 17.42 5.84
CA ARG A 143 -5.98 18.61 6.24
C ARG A 143 -4.93 18.23 7.29
#